data_AF-A0A1V5IDG6-F1
#
_entry.id   AF-A0A1V5IDG6-F1
#
_cell.length_a   1.000
_cell.length_b   1.000
_cell.length_c   1.000
_cell.angle_alpha   90.00
_cell.angle_beta   90.00
_cell.angle_gamma   90.00
#
_symmetry.space_group_name_H-M   'P 1'
#
loop_
_entity.id
_entity.type
_entity.pdbx_description
1 polymer ?
#
loop_
_entity_poly.entity_id
_entity_poly.type
_entity_poly.pdbx_seq_one_letter_code
_entity_poly.pdbx_strand_id
1 'polypeptide(L)'
;MIEPIQKTKMSYLQGNNPRLHTDEVLVALSILSLHDENCSRALAVLPQLRGCQMHCTVMLSDVDRNIFHKLGVGLTCDPVKKRFFPKGRN
;
A
#
# COMPACT_ATOMS: atom_id res chain seq x y z
N MET A 1 -12.87 7.20 9.31
CA MET A 1 -13.08 6.66 7.96
C MET A 1 -12.26 5.41 7.62
N ILE A 2 -11.33 4.97 8.48
CA ILE A 2 -10.52 3.75 8.25
C ILE A 2 -11.29 2.46 8.57
N GLU A 3 -12.07 2.47 9.66
CA GLU A 3 -12.81 1.30 10.14
C GLU A 3 -13.75 0.67 9.11
N PRO A 4 -14.54 1.41 8.29
CA PRO A 4 -15.39 0.80 7.28
C PRO A 4 -14.62 0.02 6.20
N ILE A 5 -13.44 0.49 5.81
CA ILE A 5 -12.59 -0.20 4.81
C ILE A 5 -12.08 -1.50 5.40
N GLN A 6 -11.55 -1.45 6.63
CA GLN A 6 -11.06 -2.65 7.33
C GLN A 6 -12.19 -3.65 7.59
N LYS A 7 -13.36 -3.19 8.04
CA LYS A 7 -14.54 -4.04 8.23
C LYS A 7 -14.95 -4.70 6.91
N THR A 8 -14.87 -3.98 5.79
CA THR A 8 -15.19 -4.55 4.48
C THR A 8 -14.22 -5.67 4.11
N LYS A 9 -12.91 -5.46 4.27
CA LYS A 9 -11.91 -6.50 4.03
C LYS A 9 -12.15 -7.74 4.89
N MET A 10 -12.37 -7.56 6.18
CA MET A 10 -12.46 -8.67 7.13
C MET A 10 -13.82 -9.38 7.07
N SER A 11 -14.92 -8.64 7.06
CA SER A 11 -16.27 -9.19 7.24
C SER A 11 -16.99 -9.53 5.94
N TYR A 12 -16.68 -8.85 4.83
CA TYR A 12 -17.39 -9.05 3.56
C TYR A 12 -16.53 -9.71 2.49
N LEU A 13 -15.24 -9.39 2.43
CA LEU A 13 -14.32 -9.94 1.42
C LEU A 13 -13.53 -11.16 1.90
N GLN A 14 -13.83 -11.67 3.10
CA GLN A 14 -13.16 -12.82 3.72
C GLN A 14 -11.63 -12.66 3.77
N GLY A 15 -11.16 -11.42 3.86
CA GLY A 15 -9.76 -11.10 4.04
C GLY A 15 -9.32 -11.45 5.47
N ASN A 16 -8.13 -12.01 5.60
CA ASN A 16 -7.53 -12.32 6.91
C ASN A 16 -6.56 -11.23 7.40
N ASN A 17 -6.42 -10.13 6.66
CA ASN A 17 -5.49 -9.06 6.97
C ASN A 17 -6.20 -7.69 6.93
N PRO A 18 -6.37 -7.02 8.08
CA PRO A 18 -7.04 -5.72 8.14
C PRO A 18 -6.13 -4.56 7.71
N ARG A 19 -4.86 -4.82 7.37
CA ARG A 19 -3.94 -3.77 6.91
C ARG A 19 -4.42 -3.21 5.59
N LEU A 20 -4.41 -1.89 5.49
CA LEU A 20 -4.71 -1.19 4.26
C LEU A 20 -3.49 -1.15 3.36
N HIS A 21 -3.70 -1.38 2.08
CA HIS A 21 -2.70 -1.11 1.06
C HIS A 21 -2.59 0.39 0.79
N THR A 22 -1.50 0.78 0.13
CA THR A 22 -1.18 2.18 -0.13
C THR A 22 -2.27 2.87 -0.95
N ASP A 23 -2.90 2.17 -1.90
CA ASP A 23 -4.01 2.68 -2.69
C ASP A 23 -5.27 2.95 -1.85
N GLU A 24 -5.66 2.01 -0.98
CA GLU A 24 -6.79 2.16 -0.06
C GLU A 24 -6.59 3.37 0.86
N VAL A 25 -5.36 3.59 1.35
CA VAL A 25 -5.01 4.76 2.16
C VAL A 25 -5.11 6.05 1.34
N LEU A 26 -4.61 6.08 0.10
CA LEU A 26 -4.68 7.27 -0.75
C LEU A 26 -6.12 7.62 -1.15
N VAL A 27 -6.98 6.62 -1.42
CA VAL A 27 -8.41 6.82 -1.68
C VAL A 27 -9.11 7.37 -0.44
N ALA A 28 -8.86 6.79 0.73
CA ALA A 28 -9.41 7.30 1.99
C ALA A 28 -8.97 8.75 2.25
N LEU A 29 -7.69 9.07 2.02
CA LEU A 29 -7.15 10.41 2.17
C LEU A 29 -7.81 11.41 1.20
N SER A 30 -8.07 10.98 -0.04
CA SER A 30 -8.75 11.77 -1.06
C SER A 30 -10.17 12.14 -0.65
N ILE A 31 -10.93 11.19 -0.10
CA ILE A 31 -12.29 11.47 0.38
C ILE A 31 -12.26 12.37 1.63
N LEU A 32 -11.31 12.16 2.56
CA LEU A 32 -11.17 13.02 3.76
C LEU A 32 -10.77 14.46 3.42
N SER A 33 -10.04 14.68 2.33
CA SER A 33 -9.61 16.02 1.91
C SER A 33 -10.75 16.99 1.61
N LEU A 34 -11.97 16.48 1.40
CA LEU A 34 -13.18 17.29 1.25
C LEU A 34 -13.58 18.01 2.55
N HIS A 35 -13.11 17.51 3.70
CA HIS A 35 -13.51 17.97 5.03
C HIS A 35 -12.33 18.26 5.98
N ASP A 36 -11.09 17.92 5.60
CA ASP A 36 -9.89 18.14 6.39
C ASP A 36 -8.76 18.74 5.54
N GLU A 37 -8.36 19.96 5.89
CA GLU A 37 -7.27 20.69 5.21
C GLU A 37 -5.93 19.98 5.30
N ASN A 38 -5.66 19.23 6.37
CA ASN A 38 -4.41 18.45 6.48
C ASN A 38 -4.34 17.36 5.42
N CYS A 39 -5.47 16.70 5.16
CA CYS A 39 -5.57 15.67 4.13
C CYS A 39 -5.36 16.28 2.74
N SER A 40 -5.97 17.44 2.47
CA SER A 40 -5.76 18.19 1.23
C SER A 40 -4.29 18.59 1.02
N ARG A 41 -3.64 19.15 2.05
CA ARG A 41 -2.21 19.50 2.01
C ARG A 41 -1.31 18.28 1.80
N ALA A 42 -1.62 17.15 2.42
CA ALA A 42 -0.86 15.91 2.24
C ALA A 42 -0.95 15.38 0.80
N LEU A 43 -2.12 15.45 0.17
CA LEU A 43 -2.27 15.05 -1.24
C LEU A 43 -1.54 16.01 -2.19
N ALA A 44 -1.57 17.31 -1.90
CA ALA A 44 -0.95 18.33 -2.75
C ALA A 44 0.57 18.16 -2.89
N VAL A 45 1.24 17.53 -1.93
CA VAL A 45 2.69 17.31 -1.95
C VAL A 45 3.11 15.97 -2.58
N LEU A 46 2.18 15.08 -2.91
CA LEU A 46 2.51 13.79 -3.56
C LEU A 46 3.39 13.91 -4.83
N PRO A 47 3.21 14.93 -5.71
CA PRO A 47 4.09 15.09 -6.88
C PRO A 47 5.56 15.28 -6.53
N GLN A 48 5.88 15.76 -5.33
CA GLN A 48 7.26 15.96 -4.87
C GLN A 48 7.98 14.64 -4.59
N LEU A 49 7.26 13.52 -4.49
CA LEU A 49 7.84 12.18 -4.31
C LEU A 49 8.49 11.64 -5.60
N ARG A 50 8.22 12.25 -6.76
CA ARG A 50 8.79 11.80 -8.02
C ARG A 50 10.31 11.96 -8.01
N GLY A 51 11.01 10.87 -8.30
CA GLY A 51 12.48 10.82 -8.27
C GLY A 51 13.06 10.47 -6.89
N CYS A 52 12.25 10.48 -5.82
CA CYS A 52 12.69 10.02 -4.51
C CYS A 52 12.99 8.53 -4.51
N GLN A 53 13.83 8.10 -3.57
CA GLN A 53 14.17 6.69 -3.34
C GLN A 53 13.54 6.20 -2.05
N MET A 54 13.12 4.94 -2.06
CA MET A 54 12.45 4.24 -0.97
C MET A 54 13.07 2.86 -0.81
N HIS A 55 13.29 2.46 0.44
CA HIS A 55 13.70 1.10 0.78
C HIS A 55 12.70 0.46 1.73
N CYS A 56 12.41 -0.82 1.51
CA CYS A 56 11.56 -1.62 2.40
C CYS A 56 12.27 -2.90 2.83
N THR A 57 12.20 -3.24 4.12
CA THR A 57 12.79 -4.47 4.67
C THR A 57 12.04 -5.74 4.28
N VAL A 58 10.89 -5.59 3.61
CA VAL A 58 10.08 -6.71 3.12
C VAL A 58 9.73 -6.52 1.65
N MET A 59 9.49 -7.63 0.97
CA MET A 59 8.96 -7.59 -0.39
C MET A 59 7.53 -7.07 -0.35
N LEU A 60 7.32 -5.88 -0.92
CA LEU A 60 6.00 -5.29 -1.05
C LEU A 60 5.10 -6.09 -1.99
N SER A 61 3.79 -5.99 -1.76
CA SER A 61 2.75 -6.52 -2.65
C SER A 61 2.81 -5.84 -4.02
N ASP A 62 2.27 -6.48 -5.06
CA ASP A 62 2.21 -5.89 -6.40
C ASP A 62 1.35 -4.62 -6.43
N VAL A 63 0.32 -4.54 -5.58
CA VAL A 63 -0.53 -3.35 -5.42
C VAL A 63 0.32 -2.17 -4.95
N ASP A 64 1.03 -2.33 -3.84
CA ASP A 64 1.86 -1.27 -3.27
C ASP A 64 3.00 -0.86 -4.24
N ARG A 65 3.66 -1.84 -4.88
CA ARG A 65 4.70 -1.59 -5.89
C ARG A 65 4.18 -0.72 -7.03
N ASN A 66 2.99 -1.02 -7.53
CA ASN A 66 2.38 -0.26 -8.63
C ASN A 66 2.08 1.18 -8.23
N ILE A 67 1.63 1.41 -6.99
CA ILE A 67 1.39 2.77 -6.47
C ILE A 67 2.69 3.57 -6.39
N PHE A 68 3.75 3.01 -5.81
CA PHE A 68 5.05 3.70 -5.75
C PHE A 68 5.63 3.96 -7.15
N HIS A 69 5.45 3.02 -8.08
CA HIS A 69 5.82 3.24 -9.49
C HIS A 69 5.07 4.41 -10.13
N LYS A 70 3.74 4.50 -9.94
CA LYS A 70 2.92 5.62 -10.43
C LYS A 70 3.29 6.96 -9.79
N LEU A 71 3.68 6.96 -8.52
CA LEU A 71 4.20 8.14 -7.83
C LEU A 71 5.61 8.54 -8.32
N GLY A 72 6.27 7.70 -9.13
CA GLY A 72 7.62 7.94 -9.61
C GLY A 72 8.70 7.74 -8.55
N VAL A 73 8.43 6.92 -7.54
CA VAL A 73 9.36 6.60 -6.45
C VAL A 73 10.20 5.38 -6.85
N GLY A 74 11.53 5.49 -6.74
CA GLY A 74 12.45 4.38 -6.91
C GLY A 74 12.40 3.44 -5.71
N LEU A 75 11.89 2.22 -5.91
CA LEU A 75 11.71 1.24 -4.84
C LEU A 75 12.80 0.17 -4.85
N THR A 76 13.42 -0.04 -3.68
CA THR A 76 14.23 -1.23 -3.38
C THR A 76 13.62 -2.02 -2.23
N CYS A 77 13.85 -3.32 -2.19
CA CYS A 77 13.43 -4.17 -1.09
C CYS A 77 14.55 -5.14 -0.69
N ASP A 78 14.60 -5.51 0.58
CA ASP A 78 15.48 -6.58 1.03
C ASP A 78 15.12 -7.90 0.32
N PRO A 79 16.12 -8.66 -0.17
CA PRO A 79 15.88 -9.90 -0.86
C PRO A 79 15.38 -10.97 0.11
N VAL A 80 14.21 -11.53 -0.18
CA VAL A 80 13.68 -12.66 0.58
C VAL A 80 14.08 -13.95 -0.14
N LYS A 81 14.78 -14.85 0.55
CA LYS A 81 15.01 -16.22 0.04
C LYS A 81 13.65 -16.91 -0.09
N LYS A 82 13.17 -17.12 -1.33
CA LYS A 82 12.05 -18.02 -1.57
C LYS A 82 12.45 -19.40 -1.07
N ARG A 83 11.87 -19.83 0.04
CA ARG A 83 12.06 -21.19 0.56
C ARG A 83 11.32 -22.11 -0.41
N PHE A 84 12.06 -22.74 -1.31
CA PHE A 84 11.53 -23.81 -2.15
C PHE A 84 11.15 -24.96 -1.21
N PHE A 85 9.85 -25.11 -0.95
CA PHE A 85 9.35 -26.39 -0.47
C PHE A 85 9.33 -27.31 -1.69
N PRO A 86 10.16 -28.37 -1.76
CA PRO A 86 9.97 -29.38 -2.78
C PRO A 86 8.54 -29.91 -2.62
N LYS A 87 7.73 -29.84 -3.68
CA LYS A 87 6.46 -30.56 -3.73
C LYS A 87 6.77 -32.01 -3.36
N GLY A 88 6.27 -32.45 -2.21
CA GLY A 88 6.34 -33.85 -1.82
C GLY A 88 5.76 -34.70 -2.95
N ARG A 89 6.50 -35.73 -3.34
CA ARG A 89 5.92 -36.88 -4.03
C ARG A 89 5.01 -37.59 -3.02
N ASN A 90 3.88 -38.06 -3.55
CA ASN A 90 2.84 -38.90 -2.95
C ASN A 90 1.72 -38.14 -2.24
#